data_AF-A0A5A7USN9-F1
#
_entry.id   AF-A0A5A7USN9-F1
#
_cell.length_a   1.000
_cell.length_b   1.000
_cell.length_c   1.000
_cell.angle_alpha   90.00
_cell.angle_beta   90.00
_cell.angle_gamma   90.00
#
_symmetry.space_group_name_H-M   'P 1'
#
loop_
_entity.id
_entity.type
_entity.pdbx_description
1 polymer ?
#
loop_
_entity_poly.entity_id
_entity_poly.type
_entity_poly.pdbx_seq_one_letter_code
_entity_poly.pdbx_strand_id
1 'polypeptide(L)'
;MMESSPTQGIIGYICGSDGLDSSGLSSSAAVGLAYLLALENANNLTISPTDNIEYDRLIENGYLGLRNGILDQSAILLSSYGCLLHMNCKTKDFKLIRPLDMGNSLKSEKQKEYQILLAFSGLKQALTNNPGYNHRVAECQEAAKILLNASGNSHMEPLLCNVEQEAYKAHKSQLEPNLAKRAEHYFSENMRVLQGLEAWASGRLEDFGKLIAASGRSSIVNYECGAEPLVQLYEILLRAPGVCGARFSGAGFRGCCLAFVEVEYAAKAAEFVRTEYMKVQPELAAQINPKTAVMICEPGDCAHII
;
A
#
# COMPACT_ATOMS: atom_id res chain seq x y z
N MET A 1 6.60 3.24 37.54
CA MET A 1 7.50 2.48 36.65
C MET A 1 8.56 3.45 36.19
N MET A 2 9.85 3.16 36.43
CA MET A 2 10.92 3.96 35.83
C MET A 2 10.79 3.82 34.32
N GLU A 3 10.47 4.91 33.63
CA GLU A 3 10.61 4.99 32.18
C GLU A 3 12.10 4.75 31.87
N SER A 4 12.40 3.59 31.31
CA SER A 4 13.76 3.24 30.87
C SER A 4 14.08 4.03 29.61
N SER A 5 14.44 5.30 29.80
CA SER A 5 14.94 6.15 28.71
C SER A 5 16.21 5.52 28.12
N PRO A 6 16.40 5.55 26.80
CA PRO A 6 17.62 5.05 26.17
C PRO A 6 18.85 5.80 26.71
N THR A 7 19.88 5.06 27.09
CA THR A 7 21.14 5.58 27.66
C THR A 7 22.36 5.32 26.76
N GLN A 8 22.24 4.40 25.80
CA GLN A 8 23.26 4.06 24.81
C GLN A 8 22.87 4.65 23.45
N GLY A 9 23.82 5.33 22.81
CA GLY A 9 23.71 5.75 21.42
C GLY A 9 24.09 4.64 20.45
N ILE A 10 23.82 4.85 19.16
CA ILE A 10 24.20 3.93 18.08
C ILE A 10 25.11 4.63 17.08
N ILE A 11 26.11 3.91 16.57
CA ILE A 11 26.91 4.30 15.41
C ILE A 11 26.79 3.16 14.41
N GLY A 12 26.34 3.45 13.19
CA GLY A 12 26.10 2.44 12.18
C GLY A 12 26.06 3.01 10.77
N TYR A 13 25.99 2.10 9.79
CA TYR A 13 25.80 2.41 8.39
C TYR A 13 24.42 1.96 7.96
N ILE A 14 23.79 2.73 7.08
CA ILE A 14 22.50 2.39 6.48
C ILE A 14 22.76 2.02 5.03
N CYS A 15 22.31 0.83 4.66
CA CYS A 15 22.40 0.31 3.32
C CYS A 15 21.00 -0.02 2.82
N GLY A 16 20.72 0.32 1.56
CA GLY A 16 19.49 -0.03 0.87
C GLY A 16 19.82 -0.51 -0.55
N SER A 17 18.81 -0.98 -1.27
CA SER A 17 19.01 -1.36 -2.68
C SER A 17 19.16 -0.11 -3.55
N ASP A 18 20.23 -0.06 -4.35
CA ASP A 18 20.50 1.05 -5.26
C ASP A 18 19.36 1.28 -6.24
N GLY A 19 18.91 2.53 -6.35
CA GLY A 19 17.86 2.95 -7.30
C GLY A 19 16.43 2.67 -6.85
N LEU A 20 16.21 2.26 -5.59
CA LEU A 20 14.88 2.17 -4.95
C LEU A 20 14.58 3.36 -4.03
N ASP A 21 15.44 4.38 -4.02
CA ASP A 21 15.22 5.61 -3.28
C ASP A 21 13.96 6.35 -3.76
N SER A 22 13.15 6.82 -2.81
CA SER A 22 11.92 7.60 -3.06
C SER A 22 10.90 6.92 -3.98
N SER A 23 10.90 5.59 -4.02
CA SER A 23 10.16 4.78 -4.99
C SER A 23 8.70 4.48 -4.62
N GLY A 24 8.20 5.03 -3.51
CA GLY A 24 6.84 4.79 -3.02
C GLY A 24 6.64 3.44 -2.35
N LEU A 25 7.73 2.77 -1.94
CA LEU A 25 7.74 1.49 -1.23
C LEU A 25 8.03 1.69 0.28
N SER A 26 7.37 2.67 0.89
CA SER A 26 7.40 2.84 2.36
C SER A 26 8.81 3.05 2.95
N SER A 27 9.71 3.69 2.20
CA SER A 27 11.13 3.84 2.57
C SER A 27 11.36 4.64 3.85
N SER A 28 10.47 5.56 4.21
CA SER A 28 10.57 6.33 5.47
C SER A 28 10.30 5.45 6.68
N ALA A 29 9.18 4.70 6.68
CA ALA A 29 8.85 3.74 7.72
C ALA A 29 9.93 2.64 7.86
N ALA A 30 10.50 2.17 6.75
CA ALA A 30 11.58 1.17 6.81
C ALA A 30 12.83 1.69 7.55
N VAL A 31 13.23 2.94 7.29
CA VAL A 31 14.37 3.56 7.97
C VAL A 31 14.05 3.88 9.43
N GLY A 32 12.85 4.42 9.71
CA GLY A 32 12.42 4.75 11.07
C GLY A 32 12.35 3.51 11.96
N LEU A 33 11.77 2.42 11.47
CA LEU A 33 11.74 1.14 12.15
C LEU A 33 13.12 0.52 12.31
N ALA A 34 14.01 0.62 11.32
CA ALA A 34 15.39 0.16 11.49
C ALA A 34 16.11 0.87 12.64
N TYR A 35 15.88 2.18 12.81
CA TYR A 35 16.42 2.94 13.95
C TYR A 35 15.80 2.55 15.27
N LEU A 36 14.47 2.37 15.34
CA LEU A 36 13.79 1.94 16.56
C LEU A 36 14.34 0.59 17.03
N LEU A 37 14.37 -0.41 16.14
CA LEU A 37 14.89 -1.74 16.45
C LEU A 37 16.38 -1.71 16.85
N ALA A 38 17.21 -0.89 16.19
CA ALA A 38 18.62 -0.74 16.55
C ALA A 38 18.82 -0.09 17.92
N LEU A 39 18.04 0.96 18.24
CA LEU A 39 18.07 1.65 19.53
C LEU A 39 17.59 0.73 20.66
N GLU A 40 16.52 -0.02 20.42
CA GLU A 40 16.00 -1.01 21.37
C GLU A 40 17.04 -2.06 21.69
N ASN A 41 17.66 -2.64 20.66
CA ASN A 41 18.70 -3.65 20.82
C ASN A 41 19.92 -3.10 21.58
N ALA A 42 20.39 -1.89 21.24
CA ALA A 42 21.52 -1.25 21.92
C ALA A 42 21.23 -0.91 23.40
N ASN A 43 19.96 -0.74 23.76
CA ASN A 43 19.52 -0.39 25.11
C ASN A 43 18.87 -1.56 25.88
N ASN A 44 18.89 -2.78 25.32
CA ASN A 44 18.21 -3.95 25.88
C ASN A 44 16.73 -3.69 26.22
N LEU A 45 16.04 -2.94 25.37
CA LEU A 45 14.61 -2.68 25.49
C LEU A 45 13.83 -3.75 24.73
N THR A 46 12.70 -4.17 25.29
CA THR A 46 11.74 -5.06 24.61
C THR A 46 10.47 -4.28 24.35
N ILE A 47 10.30 -3.85 23.10
CA ILE A 47 9.13 -3.08 22.66
C ILE A 47 8.29 -3.98 21.77
N SER A 48 6.96 -3.90 21.91
CA SER A 48 6.09 -4.72 21.08
C SER A 48 6.05 -4.18 19.64
N PRO A 49 5.82 -5.02 18.62
CA PRO A 49 5.60 -4.55 17.25
C PRO A 49 4.49 -3.50 17.16
N THR A 50 3.42 -3.64 17.95
CA THR A 50 2.31 -2.68 18.01
C THR A 50 2.76 -1.31 18.51
N ASP A 51 3.63 -1.26 19.52
CA ASP A 51 4.16 0.01 20.02
C ASP A 51 5.10 0.64 18.99
N ASN A 52 5.93 -0.16 18.32
CA ASN A 52 6.81 0.33 17.25
C ASN A 52 6.05 0.86 16.03
N ILE A 53 4.92 0.25 15.68
CA ILE A 53 4.00 0.77 14.67
C ILE A 53 3.53 2.19 15.05
N GLU A 54 3.19 2.41 16.32
CA GLU A 54 2.75 3.72 16.80
C GLU A 54 3.89 4.73 16.92
N TYR A 55 5.06 4.32 17.39
CA TYR A 55 6.22 5.20 17.46
C TYR A 55 6.64 5.71 16.09
N ASP A 56 6.72 4.84 15.09
CA ASP A 56 7.06 5.26 13.73
C ASP A 56 5.94 6.14 13.12
N ARG A 57 4.66 5.81 13.35
CA ARG A 57 3.55 6.70 12.94
C ARG A 57 3.68 8.09 13.56
N LEU A 58 4.03 8.19 14.85
CA LEU A 58 4.24 9.47 15.53
C LEU A 58 5.43 10.25 14.95
N ILE A 59 6.51 9.55 14.56
CA ILE A 59 7.64 10.17 13.85
C ILE A 59 7.18 10.73 12.50
N GLU A 60 6.46 9.96 11.69
CA GLU A 60 6.01 10.41 10.37
C GLU A 60 4.98 11.55 10.46
N ASN A 61 4.04 11.47 11.40
CA ASN A 61 2.99 12.49 11.58
C ASN A 61 3.55 13.77 12.23
N GLY A 62 4.35 13.63 13.27
CA GLY A 62 4.84 14.75 14.09
C GLY A 62 6.08 15.43 13.52
N TYR A 63 7.03 14.66 12.99
CA TYR A 63 8.31 15.20 12.49
C TYR A 63 8.29 15.45 10.98
N LEU A 64 7.71 14.53 10.20
CA LEU A 64 7.65 14.68 8.73
C LEU A 64 6.39 15.42 8.25
N GLY A 65 5.38 15.58 9.12
CA GLY A 65 4.12 16.26 8.80
C GLY A 65 3.21 15.50 7.83
N LEU A 66 3.44 14.19 7.65
CA LEU A 66 2.63 13.34 6.79
C LEU A 66 1.54 12.67 7.63
N ARG A 67 0.25 12.94 7.35
CA ARG A 67 -0.88 12.39 8.14
C ARG A 67 -1.25 10.97 7.71
N ASN A 68 -0.27 10.08 7.65
CA ASN A 68 -0.50 8.70 7.23
C ASN A 68 -1.00 7.80 8.36
N GLY A 69 -1.54 6.64 7.97
CA GLY A 69 -1.98 5.59 8.87
C GLY A 69 -0.84 4.64 9.27
N ILE A 70 -1.20 3.42 9.69
CA ILE A 70 -0.29 2.40 10.23
C ILE A 70 0.13 1.32 9.23
N LEU A 71 -0.34 1.40 7.97
CA LEU A 71 -0.21 0.31 7.00
C LEU A 71 1.26 -0.03 6.70
N ASP A 72 2.08 0.98 6.45
CA ASP A 72 3.48 0.82 6.05
C ASP A 72 4.29 0.15 7.17
N GLN A 73 4.17 0.68 8.38
CA GLN A 73 4.82 0.15 9.57
C GLN A 73 4.43 -1.30 9.84
N SER A 74 3.12 -1.58 9.71
CA SER A 74 2.56 -2.90 9.98
C SER A 74 3.01 -3.91 8.94
N ALA A 75 3.07 -3.52 7.67
CA ALA A 75 3.62 -4.38 6.63
C ALA A 75 5.09 -4.73 6.90
N ILE A 76 5.90 -3.79 7.38
CA ILE A 76 7.32 -4.03 7.67
C ILE A 76 7.50 -4.93 8.90
N LEU A 77 6.70 -4.75 9.96
CA LEU A 77 6.89 -5.47 11.23
C LEU A 77 6.12 -6.79 11.33
N LEU A 78 5.03 -6.96 10.59
CA LEU A 78 4.08 -8.07 10.79
C LEU A 78 3.97 -9.03 9.60
N SER A 79 4.66 -8.75 8.49
CA SER A 79 4.64 -9.64 7.31
C SER A 79 5.38 -10.96 7.53
N SER A 80 5.04 -11.95 6.73
CA SER A 80 5.74 -13.24 6.68
C SER A 80 5.79 -13.72 5.24
N TYR A 81 6.90 -14.35 4.87
CA TYR A 81 7.14 -14.87 3.54
C TYR A 81 5.96 -15.74 3.06
N GLY A 82 5.53 -15.48 1.81
CA GLY A 82 4.43 -16.20 1.16
C GLY A 82 3.02 -15.89 1.71
N CYS A 83 2.85 -14.93 2.62
CA CYS A 83 1.54 -14.57 3.18
C CYS A 83 1.07 -13.18 2.70
N LEU A 84 -0.25 -13.00 2.62
CA LEU A 84 -0.85 -11.66 2.65
C LEU A 84 -1.08 -11.25 4.10
N LEU A 85 -0.69 -10.02 4.44
CA LEU A 85 -1.07 -9.40 5.70
C LEU A 85 -2.44 -8.73 5.55
N HIS A 86 -3.44 -9.22 6.27
CA HIS A 86 -4.72 -8.55 6.43
C HIS A 86 -4.72 -7.77 7.73
N MET A 87 -5.01 -6.47 7.67
CA MET A 87 -5.02 -5.59 8.83
C MET A 87 -6.33 -4.82 8.94
N ASN A 88 -6.92 -4.82 10.13
CA ASN A 88 -8.00 -3.92 10.49
C ASN A 88 -7.41 -2.65 11.09
N CYS A 89 -7.36 -1.56 10.33
CA CYS A 89 -6.77 -0.31 10.80
C CYS A 89 -7.56 0.39 11.94
N LYS A 90 -8.81 -0.01 12.20
CA LYS A 90 -9.63 0.53 13.30
C LYS A 90 -9.29 -0.14 14.63
N THR A 91 -9.21 -1.47 14.65
CA THR A 91 -8.93 -2.25 15.86
C THR A 91 -7.46 -2.58 16.05
N LYS A 92 -6.65 -2.43 14.98
CA LYS A 92 -5.24 -2.84 14.86
C LYS A 92 -5.02 -4.36 14.86
N ASP A 93 -6.10 -5.14 14.78
CA ASP A 93 -6.00 -6.59 14.63
C ASP A 93 -5.44 -6.95 13.26
N PHE A 94 -4.64 -8.01 13.20
CA PHE A 94 -4.08 -8.51 11.94
C PHE A 94 -4.18 -10.03 11.83
N LYS A 95 -4.13 -10.52 10.58
CA LYS A 95 -4.08 -11.94 10.23
C LYS A 95 -3.13 -12.15 9.06
N LEU A 96 -2.34 -13.21 9.12
CA LEU A 96 -1.56 -13.69 7.99
C LEU A 96 -2.37 -14.71 7.20
N ILE A 97 -2.61 -14.42 5.93
CA ILE A 97 -3.39 -15.26 5.04
C ILE A 97 -2.44 -15.92 4.06
N ARG A 98 -2.20 -17.21 4.25
CA ARG A 98 -1.50 -18.02 3.26
C ARG A 98 -2.43 -18.28 2.07
N PRO A 99 -1.90 -18.30 0.84
CA PRO A 99 -2.62 -18.99 -0.23
C PRO A 99 -2.84 -20.43 0.24
N LEU A 100 -3.98 -21.02 -0.11
CA LEU A 100 -4.35 -22.35 0.38
C LEU A 100 -3.19 -23.35 0.15
N ASP A 101 -2.72 -24.00 1.22
CA ASP A 101 -1.80 -25.14 1.11
C ASP A 101 -2.55 -26.25 0.37
N MET A 102 -2.38 -26.31 -0.96
CA MET A 102 -2.94 -27.34 -1.84
C MET A 102 -2.19 -28.67 -1.67
N GLY A 103 -1.87 -29.04 -0.43
CA GLY A 103 -1.14 -30.25 -0.08
C GLY A 103 -1.95 -31.54 -0.24
N ASN A 104 -3.27 -31.49 -0.50
CA ASN A 104 -4.11 -32.69 -0.58
C ASN A 104 -5.31 -32.67 -1.55
N SER A 105 -5.47 -31.64 -2.39
CA SER A 105 -6.51 -31.67 -3.45
C SER A 105 -5.88 -31.84 -4.82
N LEU A 106 -5.88 -33.10 -5.28
CA LEU A 106 -5.87 -33.56 -6.68
C LEU A 106 -5.14 -32.66 -7.69
N LYS A 107 -3.89 -33.05 -7.97
CA LYS A 107 -3.00 -32.60 -9.06
C LYS A 107 -3.60 -32.79 -10.47
N SER A 108 -4.68 -32.08 -10.83
CA SER A 108 -5.26 -32.23 -12.17
C SER A 108 -5.40 -30.95 -12.99
N GLU A 109 -5.12 -29.76 -12.45
CA GLU A 109 -5.04 -28.55 -13.25
C GLU A 109 -3.74 -27.81 -12.93
N LYS A 110 -3.03 -27.41 -14.00
CA LYS A 110 -1.77 -26.67 -13.96
C LYS A 110 -2.05 -25.34 -13.22
N GLN A 111 -1.84 -25.33 -11.91
CA GLN A 111 -2.20 -24.19 -11.08
C GLN A 111 -1.30 -23.02 -11.47
N LYS A 112 -1.89 -21.90 -11.87
CA LYS A 112 -1.15 -20.72 -12.30
C LYS A 112 -0.47 -20.09 -11.10
N GLU A 113 0.84 -20.28 -10.98
CA GLU A 113 1.66 -19.49 -10.07
C GLU A 113 1.67 -18.04 -10.54
N TYR A 114 1.81 -17.11 -9.59
CA TYR A 114 1.87 -15.69 -9.85
C TYR A 114 3.18 -15.09 -9.35
N GLN A 115 3.53 -13.95 -9.92
CA GLN A 115 4.59 -13.06 -9.45
C GLN A 115 4.05 -11.64 -9.32
N ILE A 116 4.79 -10.81 -8.58
CA ILE A 116 4.49 -9.39 -8.44
C ILE A 116 5.47 -8.62 -9.31
N LEU A 117 4.97 -7.80 -10.22
CA LEU A 117 5.78 -6.80 -10.90
C LEU A 117 5.71 -5.49 -10.13
N LEU A 118 6.85 -4.87 -9.88
CA LEU A 118 6.95 -3.47 -9.44
C LEU A 118 7.53 -2.66 -10.59
N ALA A 119 6.75 -1.72 -11.13
CA ALA A 119 7.18 -0.84 -12.21
C ALA A 119 7.26 0.61 -11.70
N PHE A 120 8.42 1.24 -11.86
CA PHE A 120 8.68 2.57 -11.32
C PHE A 120 8.41 3.65 -12.36
N SER A 121 7.77 4.74 -11.93
CA SER A 121 7.44 5.87 -12.80
C SER A 121 8.57 6.89 -12.96
N GLY A 122 9.65 6.78 -12.19
CA GLY A 122 10.72 7.79 -12.15
C GLY A 122 10.34 9.08 -11.42
N LEU A 123 9.10 9.21 -10.92
CA LEU A 123 8.69 10.33 -10.06
C LEU A 123 9.31 10.18 -8.66
N LYS A 124 10.28 11.05 -8.35
CA LYS A 124 11.05 11.03 -7.08
C LYS A 124 10.63 12.09 -6.05
N GLN A 125 9.79 13.06 -6.42
CA GLN A 125 9.44 14.16 -5.51
C GLN A 125 8.80 13.67 -4.21
N ALA A 126 9.20 14.23 -3.07
CA ALA A 126 8.69 13.82 -1.77
C ALA A 126 7.20 14.13 -1.58
N LEU A 127 6.45 13.23 -0.93
CA LEU A 127 5.03 13.44 -0.63
C LEU A 127 4.81 14.65 0.28
N THR A 128 5.76 14.94 1.17
CA THR A 128 5.74 16.12 2.05
C THR A 128 5.69 17.43 1.28
N ASN A 129 6.17 17.45 0.04
CA ASN A 129 6.24 18.65 -0.78
C ASN A 129 4.97 18.86 -1.61
N ASN A 130 4.03 17.90 -1.62
CA ASN A 130 2.78 17.99 -2.35
C ASN A 130 1.59 17.87 -1.38
N PRO A 131 0.69 18.87 -1.30
CA PRO A 131 -0.44 18.84 -0.37
C PRO A 131 -1.46 17.73 -0.68
N GLY A 132 -1.35 17.03 -1.81
CA GLY A 132 -2.30 16.04 -2.29
C GLY A 132 -2.68 14.99 -1.24
N TYR A 133 -1.71 14.39 -0.54
CA TYR A 133 -2.02 13.33 0.44
C TYR A 133 -2.83 13.86 1.63
N ASN A 134 -2.33 14.90 2.30
CA ASN A 134 -3.02 15.49 3.46
C ASN A 134 -4.36 16.12 3.08
N HIS A 135 -4.52 16.61 1.85
CA HIS A 135 -5.81 17.09 1.34
C HIS A 135 -6.83 15.97 1.21
N ARG A 136 -6.44 14.78 0.70
CA ARG A 136 -7.32 13.61 0.65
C ARG A 136 -7.76 13.15 2.04
N VAL A 137 -6.87 13.20 3.02
CA VAL A 137 -7.20 12.94 4.43
C VAL A 137 -8.28 13.91 4.92
N ALA A 138 -8.11 15.21 4.66
CA ALA A 138 -9.07 16.24 5.06
C ALA A 138 -10.43 16.07 4.36
N GLU A 139 -10.45 15.76 3.05
CA GLU A 139 -11.69 15.49 2.31
C GLU A 139 -12.43 14.26 2.90
N CYS A 140 -11.71 13.20 3.26
CA CYS A 140 -12.33 12.02 3.90
C CYS A 140 -12.91 12.36 5.28
N GLN A 141 -12.22 13.17 6.07
CA GLN A 141 -12.70 13.62 7.38
C GLN A 141 -13.96 14.47 7.26
N GLU A 142 -14.00 15.40 6.30
CA GLU A 142 -15.19 16.22 6.07
C GLU A 142 -16.38 15.39 5.57
N ALA A 143 -16.13 14.44 4.67
CA ALA A 143 -17.17 13.50 4.23
C ALA A 143 -17.72 12.68 5.41
N ALA A 144 -16.85 12.18 6.29
CA ALA A 144 -17.27 11.44 7.48
C ALA A 144 -18.09 12.31 8.44
N LYS A 145 -17.66 13.55 8.69
CA LYS A 145 -18.39 14.51 9.54
C LYS A 145 -19.81 14.75 9.05
N ILE A 146 -19.99 14.98 7.75
CA ILE A 146 -21.33 15.19 7.16
C ILE A 146 -22.20 13.95 7.34
N LEU A 147 -21.67 12.76 7.03
CA LEU A 147 -22.42 11.50 7.15
C LEU A 147 -22.79 11.17 8.59
N LEU A 148 -21.87 11.36 9.54
CA LEU A 148 -22.12 11.14 10.97
C LEU A 148 -23.16 12.11 11.52
N ASN A 149 -23.11 13.38 11.13
CA ASN A 149 -24.13 14.35 11.51
C ASN A 149 -25.51 13.95 10.97
N ALA A 150 -25.57 13.55 9.70
CA ALA A 150 -26.81 13.13 9.06
C ALA A 150 -27.44 11.88 9.70
N SER A 151 -26.60 10.98 10.23
CA SER A 151 -27.05 9.76 10.90
C SER A 151 -27.24 9.90 12.42
N GLY A 152 -27.14 11.11 12.98
CA GLY A 152 -27.27 11.35 14.43
C GLY A 152 -26.07 10.91 15.28
N ASN A 153 -24.93 10.60 14.66
CA ASN A 153 -23.70 10.13 15.31
C ASN A 153 -22.60 11.20 15.36
N SER A 154 -22.97 12.48 15.47
CA SER A 154 -22.06 13.64 15.46
C SER A 154 -21.02 13.66 16.59
N HIS A 155 -21.21 12.84 17.62
CA HIS A 155 -20.29 12.67 18.75
C HIS A 155 -19.08 11.78 18.42
N MET A 156 -19.15 10.98 17.35
CA MET A 156 -18.05 10.12 16.91
C MET A 156 -16.96 10.93 16.21
N GLU A 157 -15.71 10.48 16.33
CA GLU A 157 -14.61 11.08 15.59
C GLU A 157 -14.87 11.00 14.06
N PRO A 158 -14.64 12.09 13.31
CA PRO A 158 -14.98 12.19 11.88
C PRO A 158 -14.02 11.38 10.99
N LEU A 159 -14.14 10.06 11.09
CA LEU A 159 -13.43 9.07 10.28
C LEU A 159 -14.46 8.22 9.53
N LEU A 160 -14.20 7.90 8.26
CA LEU A 160 -15.13 7.10 7.47
C LEU A 160 -15.34 5.69 8.03
N CYS A 161 -14.37 5.15 8.80
CA CYS A 161 -14.51 3.87 9.51
C CYS A 161 -15.47 3.90 10.70
N ASN A 162 -15.93 5.08 11.12
CA ASN A 162 -16.97 5.27 12.12
C ASN A 162 -18.36 5.46 11.49
N VAL A 163 -18.45 5.51 10.16
CA VAL A 163 -19.72 5.58 9.43
C VAL A 163 -20.14 4.18 9.01
N GLU A 164 -21.27 3.71 9.52
CA GLU A 164 -21.86 2.43 9.13
C GLU A 164 -22.29 2.43 7.65
N GLN A 165 -22.25 1.25 7.01
CA GLN A 165 -22.52 1.14 5.58
C GLN A 165 -23.94 1.58 5.21
N GLU A 166 -24.91 1.31 6.07
CA GLU A 166 -26.31 1.72 5.96
C GLU A 166 -26.44 3.24 6.01
N ALA A 167 -25.74 3.89 6.95
CA ALA A 167 -25.71 5.34 7.08
C ALA A 167 -25.09 5.99 5.83
N TYR A 168 -23.99 5.44 5.33
CA TYR A 168 -23.42 5.90 4.05
C TYR A 168 -24.42 5.78 2.90
N LYS A 169 -25.06 4.62 2.72
CA LYS A 169 -26.05 4.43 1.65
C LYS A 169 -27.22 5.41 1.75
N ALA A 170 -27.71 5.67 2.97
CA ALA A 170 -28.84 6.56 3.22
C ALA A 170 -28.50 8.05 3.01
N HIS A 171 -27.26 8.46 3.31
CA HIS A 171 -26.89 9.88 3.38
C HIS A 171 -25.86 10.33 2.33
N LYS A 172 -25.32 9.43 1.48
CA LYS A 172 -24.29 9.80 0.49
C LYS A 172 -24.69 10.89 -0.49
N SER A 173 -25.99 11.09 -0.74
CA SER A 173 -26.50 12.17 -1.60
C SER A 173 -26.34 13.57 -0.99
N GLN A 174 -25.98 13.67 0.29
CA GLN A 174 -25.70 14.94 0.98
C GLN A 174 -24.25 15.39 0.79
N LEU A 175 -23.39 14.55 0.22
CA LEU A 175 -22.00 14.88 -0.03
C LEU A 175 -21.85 15.67 -1.32
N GLU A 176 -21.09 16.77 -1.26
CA GLU A 176 -20.62 17.47 -2.44
C GLU A 176 -19.81 16.55 -3.37
N PRO A 177 -19.75 16.81 -4.69
CA PRO A 177 -19.23 15.85 -5.68
C PRO A 177 -17.85 15.27 -5.36
N ASN A 178 -16.90 16.08 -4.89
CA ASN A 178 -15.55 15.61 -4.56
C ASN A 178 -15.55 14.73 -3.29
N LEU A 179 -16.31 15.11 -2.26
CA LEU A 179 -16.44 14.34 -1.02
C LEU A 179 -17.15 13.01 -1.28
N ALA A 180 -18.17 13.01 -2.14
CA ALA A 180 -18.89 11.81 -2.57
C ALA A 180 -17.93 10.81 -3.24
N LYS A 181 -17.02 11.29 -4.11
CA LYS A 181 -15.98 10.46 -4.72
C LYS A 181 -15.01 9.87 -3.68
N ARG A 182 -14.55 10.64 -2.68
CA ARG A 182 -13.67 10.11 -1.61
C ARG A 182 -14.36 9.04 -0.77
N ALA A 183 -15.59 9.28 -0.38
CA ALA A 183 -16.39 8.30 0.36
C ALA A 183 -16.63 7.03 -0.47
N GLU A 184 -17.00 7.18 -1.75
CA GLU A 184 -17.17 6.04 -2.67
C GLU A 184 -15.88 5.22 -2.82
N HIS A 185 -14.72 5.88 -2.92
CA HIS A 185 -13.44 5.18 -2.91
C HIS A 185 -13.27 4.37 -1.62
N TYR A 186 -13.44 4.97 -0.45
CA TYR A 186 -13.26 4.31 0.84
C TYR A 186 -14.17 3.09 1.01
N PHE A 187 -15.48 3.24 0.81
CA PHE A 187 -16.43 2.15 1.04
C PHE A 187 -16.25 1.03 0.00
N SER A 188 -16.01 1.38 -1.26
CA SER A 188 -15.77 0.38 -2.29
C SER A 188 -14.42 -0.32 -2.14
N GLU A 189 -13.39 0.35 -1.62
CA GLU A 189 -12.06 -0.24 -1.38
C GLU A 189 -12.11 -1.24 -0.23
N ASN A 190 -12.79 -0.92 0.88
CA ASN A 190 -12.99 -1.88 1.97
C ASN A 190 -13.74 -3.14 1.50
N MET A 191 -14.76 -2.96 0.65
CA MET A 191 -15.45 -4.10 0.04
C MET A 191 -14.51 -4.94 -0.84
N ARG A 192 -13.68 -4.29 -1.68
CA ARG A 192 -12.68 -4.98 -2.52
C ARG A 192 -11.66 -5.75 -1.68
N VAL A 193 -11.25 -5.23 -0.52
CA VAL A 193 -10.35 -5.95 0.40
C VAL A 193 -10.99 -7.25 0.87
N LEU A 194 -12.23 -7.20 1.38
CA LEU A 194 -12.94 -8.40 1.85
C LEU A 194 -13.13 -9.43 0.73
N GLN A 195 -13.54 -8.98 -0.46
CA GLN A 195 -13.66 -9.84 -1.64
C GLN A 195 -12.30 -10.42 -2.08
N GLY A 196 -11.23 -9.64 -1.95
CA GLY A 196 -9.88 -10.04 -2.31
C GLY A 196 -9.34 -11.12 -1.39
N LEU A 197 -9.59 -11.02 -0.08
CA LEU A 197 -9.23 -12.08 0.88
C LEU A 197 -9.91 -13.40 0.54
N GLU A 198 -11.19 -13.34 0.18
CA GLU A 198 -11.98 -14.51 -0.19
C GLU A 198 -11.51 -15.12 -1.53
N ALA A 199 -11.24 -14.28 -2.54
CA ALA A 199 -10.66 -14.72 -3.80
C ALA A 199 -9.27 -15.36 -3.61
N TRP A 200 -8.43 -14.74 -2.78
CA TRP A 200 -7.10 -15.24 -2.45
C TRP A 200 -7.15 -16.59 -1.74
N ALA A 201 -7.92 -16.67 -0.66
CA ALA A 201 -8.07 -17.87 0.15
C ALA A 201 -8.60 -19.04 -0.69
N SER A 202 -9.48 -18.76 -1.66
CA SER A 202 -10.04 -19.78 -2.56
C SER A 202 -9.21 -20.06 -3.83
N GLY A 203 -8.02 -19.45 -3.99
CA GLY A 203 -7.19 -19.64 -5.17
C GLY A 203 -7.73 -19.04 -6.47
N ARG A 204 -8.74 -18.15 -6.41
CA ARG A 204 -9.33 -17.44 -7.56
C ARG A 204 -8.48 -16.23 -7.94
N LEU A 205 -7.26 -16.50 -8.43
CA LEU A 205 -6.25 -15.47 -8.71
C LEU A 205 -6.67 -14.46 -9.80
N GLU A 206 -7.44 -14.89 -10.79
CA GLU A 206 -7.96 -13.98 -11.83
C GLU A 206 -8.94 -12.95 -11.23
N ASP A 207 -9.83 -13.41 -10.33
CA ASP A 207 -10.77 -12.53 -9.64
C ASP A 207 -10.02 -11.58 -8.70
N PHE A 208 -8.98 -12.06 -8.01
CA PHE A 208 -8.09 -11.23 -7.21
C PHE A 208 -7.42 -10.14 -8.07
N GLY A 209 -6.91 -10.50 -9.25
CA GLY A 209 -6.36 -9.55 -10.23
C GLY A 209 -7.38 -8.49 -10.68
N LYS A 210 -8.62 -8.89 -11.00
CA LYS A 210 -9.70 -7.95 -11.36
C LYS A 210 -9.99 -6.97 -10.22
N LEU A 211 -9.97 -7.42 -8.96
CA LEU A 211 -10.15 -6.55 -7.79
C LEU A 211 -9.00 -5.56 -7.62
N ILE A 212 -7.75 -5.99 -7.86
CA ILE A 212 -6.57 -5.11 -7.89
C ILE A 212 -6.75 -4.03 -8.98
N ALA A 213 -7.12 -4.42 -10.21
CA ALA A 213 -7.34 -3.48 -11.31
C ALA A 213 -8.45 -2.46 -11.01
N ALA A 214 -9.56 -2.94 -10.43
CA ALA A 214 -10.69 -2.10 -10.01
C ALA A 214 -10.29 -1.11 -8.90
N SER A 215 -9.42 -1.54 -7.97
CA SER A 215 -8.85 -0.64 -6.98
C SER A 215 -8.00 0.46 -7.61
N GLY A 216 -7.07 0.10 -8.52
CA GLY A 216 -6.27 1.09 -9.26
C GLY A 216 -7.14 2.11 -10.01
N ARG A 217 -8.22 1.65 -10.66
CA ARG A 217 -9.20 2.52 -11.31
C ARG A 217 -9.89 3.46 -10.31
N SER A 218 -10.28 2.94 -9.14
CA SER A 218 -10.92 3.75 -8.09
C SER A 218 -9.96 4.79 -7.51
N SER A 219 -8.68 4.47 -7.35
CA SER A 219 -7.64 5.44 -6.97
C SER A 219 -7.58 6.61 -7.94
N ILE A 220 -7.69 6.36 -9.25
CA ILE A 220 -7.65 7.40 -10.30
C ILE A 220 -8.95 8.21 -10.34
N VAL A 221 -10.11 7.56 -10.35
CA VAL A 221 -11.40 8.23 -10.65
C VAL A 221 -12.06 8.80 -9.40
N ASN A 222 -12.05 8.03 -8.32
CA ASN A 222 -12.78 8.35 -7.09
C ASN A 222 -11.85 8.97 -6.06
N TYR A 223 -10.65 8.43 -5.87
CA TYR A 223 -9.68 9.05 -4.99
C TYR A 223 -8.91 10.17 -5.65
N GLU A 224 -8.91 10.26 -6.98
CA GLU A 224 -8.16 11.28 -7.74
C GLU A 224 -6.72 11.42 -7.25
N CYS A 225 -6.08 10.29 -6.96
CA CYS A 225 -4.63 10.17 -6.86
C CYS A 225 -4.11 9.47 -8.13
N GLY A 226 -2.84 9.67 -8.46
CA GLY A 226 -2.26 9.25 -9.73
C GLY A 226 -1.79 10.43 -10.55
N ALA A 227 -0.50 10.75 -10.46
CA ALA A 227 0.13 11.64 -11.43
C ALA A 227 0.07 11.01 -12.84
N GLU A 228 0.04 11.83 -13.88
CA GLU A 228 -0.07 11.37 -15.27
C GLU A 228 0.92 10.23 -15.62
N PRO A 229 2.22 10.29 -15.25
CA PRO A 229 3.15 9.19 -15.54
C PRO A 229 2.80 7.88 -14.84
N LEU A 230 2.18 7.94 -13.64
CA LEU A 230 1.70 6.75 -12.93
C LEU A 230 0.45 6.18 -13.59
N VAL A 231 -0.49 7.03 -14.01
CA VAL A 231 -1.71 6.60 -14.71
C VAL A 231 -1.34 5.87 -16.00
N GLN A 232 -0.44 6.45 -16.81
CA GLN A 232 0.05 5.81 -18.03
C GLN A 232 0.77 4.49 -17.75
N LEU A 233 1.59 4.43 -16.69
CA LEU A 233 2.28 3.18 -16.30
C LEU A 233 1.29 2.08 -15.88
N TYR A 234 0.25 2.44 -15.12
CA TYR A 234 -0.85 1.55 -14.76
C TYR A 234 -1.58 1.02 -16.01
N GLU A 235 -1.91 1.89 -16.96
CA GLU A 235 -2.57 1.49 -18.22
C GLU A 235 -1.69 0.58 -19.09
N ILE A 236 -0.37 0.81 -19.09
CA ILE A 236 0.60 -0.06 -19.76
C ILE A 236 0.63 -1.44 -19.09
N LEU A 237 0.69 -1.51 -17.76
CA LEU A 237 0.70 -2.77 -17.02
C LEU A 237 -0.54 -3.62 -17.32
N LEU A 238 -1.73 -3.01 -17.37
CA LEU A 238 -2.97 -3.72 -17.69
C LEU A 238 -2.99 -4.33 -19.11
N ARG A 239 -2.18 -3.82 -20.04
CA ARG A 239 -2.05 -4.37 -21.40
C ARG A 239 -0.91 -5.39 -21.52
N ALA A 240 -0.08 -5.54 -20.48
CA ALA A 240 1.08 -6.40 -20.55
C ALA A 240 0.69 -7.89 -20.54
N PRO A 241 1.42 -8.76 -21.28
CA PRO A 241 1.11 -10.19 -21.36
C PRO A 241 1.03 -10.86 -19.98
N GLY A 242 -0.03 -11.62 -19.73
CA GLY A 242 -0.20 -12.39 -18.49
C GLY A 242 -0.44 -11.58 -17.22
N VAL A 243 -0.61 -10.25 -17.30
CA VAL A 243 -1.01 -9.43 -16.15
C VAL A 243 -2.49 -9.63 -15.86
N CYS A 244 -2.80 -10.07 -14.64
CA CYS A 244 -4.17 -10.27 -14.14
C CYS A 244 -4.78 -8.97 -13.61
N GLY A 245 -3.95 -8.04 -13.14
CA GLY A 245 -4.38 -6.74 -12.63
C GLY A 245 -3.22 -5.90 -12.12
N ALA A 246 -3.42 -4.60 -12.06
CA ALA A 246 -2.41 -3.64 -11.61
C ALA A 246 -3.04 -2.54 -10.76
N ARG A 247 -2.25 -1.85 -9.94
CA ARG A 247 -2.66 -0.65 -9.21
C ARG A 247 -1.44 0.17 -8.81
N PHE A 248 -1.66 1.38 -8.29
CA PHE A 248 -0.60 2.13 -7.62
C PHE A 248 -0.19 1.44 -6.32
N SER A 249 1.11 1.51 -6.02
CA SER A 249 1.62 1.24 -4.69
C SER A 249 1.74 2.56 -3.91
N GLY A 250 1.33 2.54 -2.63
CA GLY A 250 1.37 3.71 -1.76
C GLY A 250 0.39 4.83 -2.14
N ALA A 251 0.79 6.08 -1.87
CA ALA A 251 -0.09 7.26 -1.92
C ALA A 251 -0.57 7.68 -3.33
N GLY A 252 0.03 7.17 -4.41
CA GLY A 252 -0.36 7.48 -5.79
C GLY A 252 0.12 8.83 -6.35
N PHE A 253 0.85 9.65 -5.60
CA PHE A 253 1.41 10.92 -6.10
C PHE A 253 2.89 10.82 -6.56
N ARG A 254 3.52 9.67 -6.32
CA ARG A 254 4.90 9.33 -6.72
C ARG A 254 5.06 7.80 -6.72
N GLY A 255 6.22 7.33 -7.17
CA GLY A 255 6.66 5.96 -6.91
C GLY A 255 6.33 4.97 -8.04
N CYS A 256 5.70 3.86 -7.68
CA CYS A 256 5.53 2.71 -8.56
C CYS A 256 4.08 2.23 -8.67
N CYS A 257 3.84 1.47 -9.72
CA CYS A 257 2.68 0.60 -9.84
C CYS A 257 3.11 -0.84 -9.50
N LEU A 258 2.20 -1.58 -8.86
CA LEU A 258 2.32 -3.01 -8.71
C LEU A 258 1.38 -3.71 -9.70
N ALA A 259 1.79 -4.87 -10.21
CA ALA A 259 0.93 -5.74 -10.99
C ALA A 259 1.08 -7.20 -10.59
N PHE A 260 -0.02 -7.92 -10.70
CA PHE A 260 -0.10 -9.35 -10.50
C PHE A 260 0.02 -10.03 -11.86
N VAL A 261 1.01 -10.89 -12.05
CA VAL A 261 1.32 -11.51 -13.35
C VAL A 261 1.47 -13.01 -13.21
N GLU A 262 1.04 -13.76 -14.21
CA GLU A 262 1.34 -15.19 -14.32
C GLU A 262 2.86 -15.42 -14.44
N VAL A 263 3.41 -16.38 -13.69
CA VAL A 263 4.87 -16.64 -13.63
C VAL A 263 5.49 -16.84 -15.02
N GLU A 264 4.82 -17.61 -15.89
CA GLU A 264 5.31 -17.89 -17.25
C GLU A 264 5.45 -16.61 -18.12
N TYR A 265 4.77 -15.53 -17.76
CA TYR A 265 4.78 -14.26 -18.49
C TYR A 265 5.58 -13.14 -17.82
N ALA A 266 6.03 -13.30 -16.58
CA ALA A 266 6.62 -12.22 -15.79
C ALA A 266 7.76 -11.47 -16.50
N ALA A 267 8.72 -12.20 -17.08
CA ALA A 267 9.83 -11.61 -17.81
C ALA A 267 9.38 -10.85 -19.07
N LYS A 268 8.43 -11.42 -19.82
CA LYS A 268 7.87 -10.82 -21.04
C LYS A 268 7.04 -9.57 -20.72
N ALA A 269 6.27 -9.61 -19.64
CA ALA A 269 5.49 -8.48 -19.14
C ALA A 269 6.41 -7.34 -18.70
N ALA A 270 7.48 -7.65 -17.95
CA ALA A 270 8.44 -6.64 -17.51
C ALA A 270 9.10 -5.94 -18.70
N GLU A 271 9.50 -6.69 -19.74
CA GLU A 271 10.12 -6.11 -20.93
C GLU A 271 9.14 -5.27 -21.75
N PHE A 272 7.89 -5.75 -21.90
CA PHE A 272 6.81 -4.99 -22.53
C PHE A 272 6.61 -3.64 -21.83
N VAL A 273 6.52 -3.65 -20.49
CA VAL A 273 6.30 -2.44 -19.70
C VAL A 273 7.46 -1.45 -19.85
N ARG A 274 8.72 -1.92 -19.78
CA ARG A 274 9.90 -1.05 -20.00
C ARG A 274 9.85 -0.38 -21.38
N THR A 275 9.59 -1.17 -22.42
CA THR A 275 9.55 -0.67 -23.80
C THR A 275 8.42 0.33 -24.02
N GLU A 276 7.21 0.03 -23.56
CA GLU A 276 6.06 0.91 -23.75
C GLU A 276 6.16 2.17 -22.90
N TYR A 277 6.67 2.08 -21.68
CA TYR A 277 6.83 3.24 -20.80
C TYR A 277 7.86 4.23 -21.34
N MET A 278 8.98 3.73 -21.88
CA MET A 278 10.00 4.58 -22.51
C MET A 278 9.43 5.41 -23.69
N LYS A 279 8.42 4.89 -24.40
CA LYS A 279 7.79 5.62 -25.51
C LYS A 279 6.92 6.78 -25.04
N VAL A 280 6.19 6.60 -23.93
CA VAL A 280 5.23 7.61 -23.44
C VAL A 280 5.85 8.60 -22.45
N GLN A 281 6.90 8.20 -21.73
CA GLN A 281 7.57 8.99 -20.70
C GLN A 281 9.12 8.89 -20.82
N PRO A 282 9.72 9.28 -21.97
CA PRO A 282 11.14 9.04 -22.24
C PRO A 282 12.08 9.75 -21.24
N GLU A 283 11.73 10.96 -20.81
CA GLU A 283 12.56 11.74 -19.88
C GLU A 283 12.60 11.13 -18.47
N LEU A 284 11.46 10.66 -17.97
CA LEU A 284 11.38 9.99 -16.67
C LEU A 284 12.01 8.61 -16.74
N ALA A 285 11.70 7.83 -17.78
CA ALA A 285 12.26 6.49 -17.96
C ALA A 285 13.80 6.51 -18.05
N ALA A 286 14.40 7.51 -18.70
CA ALA A 286 15.85 7.66 -18.79
C ALA A 286 16.54 7.93 -17.43
N GLN A 287 15.80 8.42 -16.43
CA GLN A 287 16.31 8.68 -15.08
C GLN A 287 16.25 7.45 -14.17
N ILE A 288 15.61 6.37 -14.61
CA ILE A 288 15.47 5.14 -13.84
C ILE A 288 16.60 4.19 -14.24
N ASN A 289 17.18 3.49 -13.27
CA ASN A 289 18.13 2.44 -13.58
C ASN A 289 17.41 1.34 -14.40
N PRO A 290 17.89 1.00 -15.62
CA PRO A 290 17.22 0.02 -16.48
C PRO A 290 16.98 -1.34 -15.80
N LYS A 291 17.85 -1.73 -14.86
CA LYS A 291 17.72 -2.98 -14.10
C LYS A 291 16.59 -2.93 -13.07
N THR A 292 16.28 -1.75 -12.53
CA THR A 292 15.23 -1.59 -11.51
C THR A 292 13.94 -1.01 -12.07
N ALA A 293 13.91 -0.51 -13.31
CA ALA A 293 12.73 0.12 -13.91
C ALA A 293 11.45 -0.73 -13.84
N VAL A 294 11.60 -2.04 -14.00
CA VAL A 294 10.57 -3.03 -13.68
C VAL A 294 11.23 -4.21 -13.01
N MET A 295 10.79 -4.53 -11.79
CA MET A 295 11.29 -5.63 -10.97
C MET A 295 10.25 -6.73 -10.86
N ILE A 296 10.73 -7.97 -10.78
CA ILE A 296 9.93 -9.14 -10.43
C ILE A 296 10.23 -9.43 -8.97
N CYS A 297 9.19 -9.47 -8.15
CA CYS A 297 9.29 -9.52 -6.69
C CYS A 297 8.47 -10.67 -6.12
N GLU A 298 8.89 -11.11 -4.94
CA GLU A 298 8.20 -12.05 -4.08
C GLU A 298 7.91 -11.39 -2.73
N PRO A 299 6.91 -11.87 -1.96
CA PRO A 299 6.70 -11.45 -0.59
C PRO A 299 7.96 -11.72 0.27
N GLY A 300 8.31 -10.80 1.17
CA GLY A 300 9.41 -10.97 2.12
C GLY A 300 8.93 -11.23 3.55
N ASP A 301 9.88 -11.57 4.43
CA ASP A 301 9.65 -11.63 5.87
C ASP A 301 9.68 -10.24 6.52
N CYS A 302 9.20 -10.17 7.77
CA CYS A 302 9.25 -8.95 8.56
C CYS A 302 10.67 -8.51 8.94
N ALA A 303 10.78 -7.24 9.32
CA ALA A 303 11.99 -6.67 9.90
C ALA A 303 12.39 -7.42 11.19
N HIS A 304 13.68 -7.72 11.30
CA HIS A 304 14.27 -8.42 12.45
C HIS A 304 15.71 -7.97 12.67
N ILE A 305 16.21 -8.17 13.89
CA ILE A 305 17.62 -8.00 14.25
C ILE A 305 18.36 -9.31 13.99
N ILE A 306 19.59 -9.20 13.46
CA ILE A 306 20.52 -10.31 13.20
C ILE A 306 21.75 -10.13 14.07
#